data_AF-A0A0C2CEK4-F1
#
_entry.id   AF-A0A0C2CEK4-F1
#
_cell.length_a   1.000
_cell.length_b   1.000
_cell.length_c   1.000
_cell.angle_alpha   90.00
_cell.angle_beta   90.00
_cell.angle_gamma   90.00
#
_symmetry.space_group_name_H-M   'P 1'
#
loop_
_entity.id
_entity.type
_entity.pdbx_description
1 polymer ?
#
loop_
_entity_poly.entity_id
_entity_poly.type
_entity_poly.pdbx_seq_one_letter_code
_entity_poly.pdbx_strand_id
1 'polypeptide(L)'
;MDYAAKCQLISLVEEEECIWNTSIEDYARLDKKNASWNRIHAEMAQNGYTGGLLELKTQWKNLRDQWRKNSMTKPSVNCRPWTFEKHLLFLATAQNEA
;
A
#
# COMPACT_ATOMS: atom_id res chain seq x y z
N MET A 1 13.90 -1.16 5.71
CA MET A 1 12.50 -0.92 6.12
C MET A 1 11.97 -2.16 6.79
N ASP A 2 11.80 -2.07 8.10
CA ASP A 2 11.40 -3.14 8.99
C ASP A 2 9.93 -3.54 8.81
N TYR A 3 9.56 -4.67 9.38
CA TYR A 3 8.18 -5.18 9.35
C TYR A 3 7.18 -4.15 9.90
N ALA A 4 7.49 -3.52 11.05
CA ALA A 4 6.66 -2.50 11.67
C ALA A 4 6.44 -1.30 10.75
N ALA A 5 7.52 -0.82 10.11
CA ALA A 5 7.45 0.29 9.16
C ALA A 5 6.60 -0.06 7.93
N LYS A 6 6.68 -1.30 7.42
CA LYS A 6 5.81 -1.77 6.33
C LYS A 6 4.35 -1.84 6.75
N CYS A 7 4.08 -2.32 7.96
CA CYS A 7 2.73 -2.37 8.52
C CYS A 7 2.13 -0.96 8.62
N GLN A 8 2.89 0.00 9.19
CA GLN A 8 2.47 1.39 9.29
C GLN A 8 2.20 2.02 7.91
N LEU A 9 3.07 1.78 6.94
CA LEU A 9 2.86 2.24 5.56
C LEU A 9 1.55 1.70 4.98
N ILE A 10 1.23 0.43 5.21
CA ILE A 10 -0.02 -0.15 4.69
C ILE A 10 -1.23 0.49 5.37
N SER A 11 -1.22 0.64 6.69
CA SER A 11 -2.31 1.31 7.43
C SER A 11 -2.53 2.75 6.95
N LEU A 12 -1.45 3.50 6.77
CA LEU A 12 -1.52 4.87 6.29
C LEU A 12 -2.03 4.99 4.86
N VAL A 13 -1.65 4.06 4.00
CA VAL A 13 -2.18 4.02 2.63
C VAL A 13 -3.64 3.59 2.62
N GLU A 14 -4.05 2.68 3.50
CA GLU A 14 -5.46 2.27 3.65
C GLU A 14 -6.35 3.50 3.93
N GLU A 15 -5.93 4.38 4.83
CA GLU A 15 -6.62 5.65 5.14
C GLU A 15 -6.65 6.63 3.95
N GLU A 16 -5.58 6.67 3.16
CA GLU A 16 -5.43 7.59 2.03
C GLU A 16 -5.91 6.93 0.72
N GLU A 17 -7.23 6.83 0.55
CA GLU A 17 -7.90 6.20 -0.59
C GLU A 17 -7.43 6.72 -1.96
N CYS A 18 -7.02 7.98 -2.07
CA CYS A 18 -6.53 8.55 -3.34
C CYS A 18 -5.22 7.90 -3.86
N ILE A 19 -4.53 7.12 -3.03
CA ILE A 19 -3.34 6.37 -3.43
C ILE A 19 -3.70 5.06 -4.14
N TRP A 20 -4.73 4.37 -3.66
CA TRP A 20 -5.04 2.98 -4.04
C TRP A 20 -6.41 2.77 -4.66
N ASN A 21 -7.41 3.53 -4.22
CA ASN A 21 -8.80 3.39 -4.64
C ASN A 21 -8.96 4.03 -6.02
N THR A 22 -9.02 3.22 -7.07
CA THR A 22 -9.25 3.69 -8.44
C THR A 22 -10.68 4.15 -8.70
N SER A 23 -11.61 3.87 -7.77
CA SER A 23 -13.03 4.19 -7.90
C SER A 23 -13.34 5.65 -7.54
N ILE A 24 -12.43 6.36 -6.85
CA ILE A 24 -12.62 7.76 -6.50
C ILE A 24 -11.98 8.70 -7.53
N GLU A 25 -12.64 9.82 -7.83
CA GLU A 25 -12.15 10.84 -8.76
C GLU A 25 -10.79 11.42 -8.34
N ASP A 26 -10.54 11.50 -7.03
CA ASP A 26 -9.28 11.97 -6.47
C ASP A 26 -8.06 11.08 -6.82
N TYR A 27 -8.27 9.82 -7.26
CA TYR A 27 -7.19 8.98 -7.76
C TYR A 27 -6.50 9.56 -9.00
N ALA A 28 -7.28 10.21 -9.86
CA ALA A 28 -6.78 10.88 -11.05
C ALA A 28 -6.03 12.18 -10.71
N ARG A 29 -6.22 12.70 -9.49
CA ARG A 29 -5.62 13.96 -9.04
C ARG A 29 -4.24 13.73 -8.45
N LEU A 30 -3.22 13.98 -9.28
CA LEU A 30 -1.82 13.89 -8.88
C LEU A 30 -1.48 14.76 -7.67
N ASP A 31 -2.10 15.95 -7.55
CA ASP A 31 -1.90 16.86 -6.42
C ASP A 31 -2.29 16.21 -5.09
N LYS A 32 -3.49 15.62 -5.00
CA LYS A 32 -3.95 14.91 -3.81
C LYS A 32 -3.06 13.72 -3.50
N LYS A 33 -2.73 12.92 -4.52
CA LYS A 33 -1.85 11.78 -4.37
C LYS A 33 -0.48 12.17 -3.82
N ASN A 34 0.12 13.26 -4.32
CA ASN A 34 1.38 13.78 -3.79
C ASN A 34 1.23 14.32 -2.37
N ALA A 35 0.14 15.02 -2.05
CA ALA A 35 -0.14 15.48 -0.69
C ALA A 35 -0.23 14.31 0.30
N SER A 36 -0.95 13.26 -0.08
CA SER A 36 -1.06 12.02 0.69
C SER A 36 0.28 11.35 0.89
N TRP A 37 1.06 11.17 -0.18
CA TRP A 37 2.41 10.62 -0.09
C TRP A 37 3.32 11.43 0.84
N ASN A 38 3.26 12.76 0.78
CA ASN A 38 4.01 13.62 1.70
C ASN A 38 3.54 13.45 3.16
N ARG A 39 2.23 13.32 3.39
CA ARG A 39 1.67 13.10 4.73
C ARG A 39 2.13 11.76 5.31
N ILE A 40 2.03 10.68 4.53
CA ILE A 40 2.52 9.35 4.92
C ILE A 40 4.01 9.39 5.19
N HIS A 41 4.80 10.04 4.33
CA HIS A 41 6.25 10.15 4.54
C HIS A 41 6.60 10.93 5.80
N ALA A 42 5.91 12.04 6.08
CA ALA A 42 6.09 12.80 7.31
C ALA A 42 5.75 11.97 8.55
N GLU A 43 4.64 11.23 8.53
CA GLU A 43 4.24 10.39 9.65
C GLU A 43 5.20 9.22 9.87
N MET A 44 5.64 8.58 8.78
CA MET A 44 6.70 7.56 8.83
C MET A 44 7.98 8.13 9.43
N ALA A 45 8.38 9.35 9.04
CA ALA A 45 9.56 10.01 9.57
C ALA A 45 9.45 10.30 11.08
N GLN A 46 8.27 10.70 11.56
CA GLN A 46 8.00 10.85 12.99
C GLN A 46 8.11 9.52 13.76
N ASN A 47 7.80 8.40 13.10
CA ASN A 47 7.94 7.05 13.65
C ASN A 47 9.37 6.49 13.50
N GLY A 48 10.36 7.31 13.13
CA GLY A 48 11.77 6.92 13.02
C GLY A 48 12.19 6.37 11.66
N TYR A 49 11.34 6.49 10.63
CA TYR A 49 11.75 6.16 9.25
C TYR A 49 12.66 7.26 8.69
N THR A 50 13.90 6.92 8.38
CA THR A 50 14.88 7.86 7.82
C THR A 50 14.97 7.81 6.29
N GLY A 51 14.20 6.94 5.63
CA GLY A 51 14.23 6.78 4.18
C GLY A 51 13.54 7.90 3.43
N GLY A 52 13.87 8.04 2.14
CA GLY A 52 13.26 9.04 1.27
C GLY A 52 11.84 8.67 0.82
N LEU A 53 11.06 9.67 0.39
CA LEU A 53 9.73 9.43 -0.19
C LEU A 53 9.78 8.49 -1.41
N LEU A 54 10.84 8.57 -2.21
CA LEU A 54 11.04 7.68 -3.37
C LEU A 54 11.18 6.22 -2.96
N GLU A 55 11.94 5.94 -1.90
CA GLU A 55 12.07 4.61 -1.34
C GLU A 55 10.72 4.13 -0.79
N LEU A 56 10.01 4.98 -0.07
CA LEU A 56 8.68 4.67 0.47
C LEU A 56 7.69 4.25 -0.63
N LYS A 57 7.63 5.02 -1.72
CA LYS A 57 6.82 4.71 -2.91
C LYS A 57 7.26 3.40 -3.57
N THR A 58 8.56 3.14 -3.62
CA THR A 58 9.12 1.89 -4.16
C THR A 58 8.72 0.69 -3.29
N GLN A 59 8.73 0.84 -1.96
CA GLN A 59 8.31 -0.20 -1.04
C GLN A 59 6.82 -0.49 -1.11
N TRP A 60 5.99 0.53 -1.19
CA TRP A 60 4.56 0.35 -1.46
C TRP A 60 4.32 -0.36 -2.79
N LYS A 61 5.00 0.06 -3.86
CA LYS A 61 4.90 -0.60 -5.18
C LYS A 61 5.28 -2.08 -5.09
N ASN A 62 6.38 -2.41 -4.42
CA ASN A 62 6.80 -3.79 -4.20
C ASN A 62 5.75 -4.59 -3.41
N LEU A 63 5.19 -4.01 -2.35
CA LEU A 63 4.14 -4.66 -1.55
C LEU A 63 2.90 -4.95 -2.40
N ARG A 64 2.46 -3.98 -3.20
CA ARG A 64 1.31 -4.14 -4.09
C ARG A 64 1.56 -5.18 -5.19
N ASP A 65 2.77 -5.20 -5.76
CA ASP A 65 3.16 -6.18 -6.79
C ASP A 65 3.21 -7.59 -6.20
N GLN A 66 3.78 -7.76 -5.01
CA GLN A 66 3.79 -9.01 -4.26
C GLN A 66 2.37 -9.49 -3.96
N TRP A 67 1.51 -8.61 -3.45
CA TRP A 67 0.10 -8.93 -3.18
C TRP A 67 -0.65 -9.34 -4.44
N ARG A 68 -0.49 -8.60 -5.55
CA ARG A 68 -1.12 -8.94 -6.83
C ARG A 68 -0.66 -10.30 -7.34
N LYS A 69 0.65 -10.59 -7.25
CA LYS A 69 1.18 -11.92 -7.60
C LYS A 69 0.60 -13.01 -6.71
N ASN A 70 0.56 -12.79 -5.39
CA ASN A 70 0.03 -13.76 -4.44
C ASN A 70 -1.48 -14.01 -4.63
N SER A 71 -2.23 -12.95 -4.94
CA SER A 71 -3.67 -13.00 -5.22
C SER A 71 -3.98 -13.70 -6.55
N MET A 72 -3.13 -13.53 -7.58
CA MET A 72 -3.29 -14.21 -8.87
C MET A 72 -2.84 -15.68 -8.84
N THR A 73 -1.85 -16.01 -8.01
CA THR A 73 -1.46 -17.40 -7.80
C THR A 73 -2.56 -18.10 -7.00
N LYS A 74 -3.35 -18.95 -7.68
CA LYS A 74 -4.34 -19.82 -7.02
C LYS A 74 -3.72 -20.46 -5.77
N PRO A 75 -4.46 -20.57 -4.66
CA PRO A 75 -3.95 -21.15 -3.42
C PRO A 75 -3.57 -22.61 -3.70
N SER A 76 -2.29 -22.83 -4.01
CA SER A 76 -1.67 -24.13 -3.93
C SER A 76 -1.75 -24.56 -2.47
N VAL A 77 -2.08 -25.83 -2.23
CA VAL A 77 -2.43 -26.43 -0.93
C VAL A 77 -1.36 -26.24 0.17
N ASN A 78 -0.19 -25.66 -0.16
CA ASN A 78 0.91 -25.36 0.75
C ASN A 78 1.40 -23.89 0.75
N CYS A 79 0.68 -22.95 0.12
CA CYS A 79 1.08 -21.53 0.14
C CYS A 79 0.73 -20.90 1.48
N ARG A 80 1.75 -20.63 2.31
CA ARG A 80 1.58 -19.82 3.52
C ARG A 80 1.01 -18.45 3.12
N PRO A 81 -0.08 -17.97 3.75
CA PRO A 81 -0.63 -16.66 3.47
C PRO A 81 0.45 -15.62 3.71
N TRP A 82 0.63 -14.72 2.75
CA TRP A 82 1.67 -13.71 2.85
C TRP A 82 1.38 -12.82 4.06
N THR A 83 2.41 -12.47 4.83
CA THR A 83 2.21 -11.84 6.15
C THR A 83 1.44 -10.52 6.08
N PHE A 84 1.56 -9.79 4.96
CA PHE A 84 0.86 -8.53 4.70
C PHE A 84 -0.42 -8.70 3.87
N GLU A 85 -0.77 -9.92 3.46
CA GLU A 85 -1.93 -10.17 2.61
C GLU A 85 -3.22 -9.65 3.23
N LYS A 86 -3.43 -9.95 4.52
CA LYS A 86 -4.61 -9.51 5.27
C LYS A 86 -4.72 -7.99 5.35
N HIS A 87 -3.57 -7.32 5.49
CA HIS A 87 -3.50 -5.87 5.55
C HIS A 87 -3.75 -5.22 4.18
N LEU A 88 -3.63 -5.96 3.08
CA LEU A 88 -3.82 -5.43 1.71
C LEU A 88 -5.14 -5.91 1.08
N LEU A 89 -6.02 -6.55 1.86
CA LEU A 89 -7.34 -6.99 1.39
C LEU A 89 -8.22 -5.82 0.93
N PHE A 90 -8.05 -4.63 1.50
CA PHE A 90 -8.75 -3.42 1.03
C PHE A 90 -8.43 -3.10 -0.44
N LEU A 91 -7.25 -3.48 -0.96
CA LEU A 91 -6.95 -3.31 -2.38
C LEU A 91 -7.82 -4.19 -3.27
N ALA A 92 -8.22 -5.38 -2.79
CA ALA A 92 -9.11 -6.26 -3.53
C ALA A 92 -10.53 -5.70 -3.64
N THR A 93 -11.00 -4.95 -2.63
CA THR A 93 -12.35 -4.37 -2.66
C THR A 93 -12.45 -3.28 -3.73
N ALA A 94 -11.45 -2.41 -3.90
CA ALA A 94 -11.45 -1.42 -5.00
C ALA A 94 -11.27 -2.02 -6.40
N GLN A 95 -10.71 -3.23 -6.55
CA GLN A 95 -10.55 -3.86 -7.87
C GLN A 95 -11.80 -4.61 -8.35
N ASN A 96 -12.80 -4.84 -7.49
CA ASN A 96 -13.98 -5.66 -7.80
C ASN A 96 -15.22 -4.86 -8.23
N GLU A 97 -15.14 -3.53 -8.27
CA GLU A 97 -16.17 -2.67 -8.88
C GLU A 97 -15.75 -2.32 -10.32
N ALA A 98 -15.96 -3.25 -11.24
CA ALA A 98 -15.92 -3.02 -12.68
C ALA A 98 -17.04 -3.79 -13.37
#